data_AF-A0A971Z097-F1
#
_entry.id   AF-A0A971Z097-F1
#
_cell.length_a   1.000
_cell.length_b   1.000
_cell.length_c   1.000
_cell.angle_alpha   90.00
_cell.angle_beta   90.00
_cell.angle_gamma   90.00
#
_symmetry.space_group_name_H-M   'P 1'
#
loop_
_entity.id
_entity.type
_entity.pdbx_description
1 polymer ?
#
loop_
_entity_poly.entity_id
_entity_poly.type
_entity_poly.pdbx_seq_one_letter_code
_entity_poly.pdbx_strand_id
1 'polypeptide(L)' 'MLVDGRDFLTLEQAAEIAQVPSTRILAWTQEGLPYLRIHDSIRIERENLFEWLAEIRAKR' A
#
# COMPACT_ATOMS: atom_id res chain seq x y z
N MET A 1 4.41 -25.69 8.30
CA MET A 1 4.88 -24.35 8.70
C MET A 1 3.91 -23.34 8.13
N LEU A 2 3.14 -22.66 8.98
CA LEU A 2 2.37 -21.49 8.57
C LEU A 2 3.38 -20.34 8.50
N VAL A 3 3.86 -20.02 7.30
CA VAL A 3 4.56 -18.75 7.08
C VAL A 3 3.45 -17.70 7.13
N ASP A 4 3.41 -16.91 8.21
CA ASP A 4 2.57 -15.71 8.30
C ASP A 4 2.93 -14.81 7.10
N GLY A 5 2.21 -15.00 6.00
CA GLY A 5 2.51 -14.44 4.69
C GLY A 5 2.03 -13.00 4.58
N ARG A 6 2.55 -12.13 5.44
CA ARG A 6 2.37 -10.68 5.25
C ARG A 6 3.18 -10.26 4.04
N ASP A 7 2.50 -10.18 2.90
CA ASP A 7 3.09 -9.74 1.64
C ASP A 7 3.25 -8.22 1.65
N PHE A 8 4.50 -7.77 1.78
CA PHE A 8 4.87 -6.37 1.69
C PHE A 8 5.20 -5.99 0.24
N LEU A 9 4.54 -4.96 -0.24
CA LEU A 9 4.63 -4.40 -1.58
C LEU A 9 5.56 -3.19 -1.59
N THR A 10 6.34 -3.04 -2.65
CA THR A 10 6.99 -1.76 -2.99
C THR A 10 5.95 -0.73 -3.45
N LEU A 11 6.33 0.54 -3.55
CA LEU A 11 5.46 1.58 -4.14
C LEU A 11 5.03 1.23 -5.57
N GLU A 12 5.94 0.68 -6.37
CA GLU A 12 5.65 0.27 -7.76
C GLU A 12 4.67 -0.92 -7.81
N GLN A 13 4.86 -1.93 -6.97
CA GLN A 13 3.92 -3.06 -6.91
C GLN A 13 2.53 -2.64 -6.44
N ALA A 14 2.46 -1.74 -5.45
CA ALA A 14 1.20 -1.18 -4.98
C ALA A 14 0.51 -0.33 -6.08
N ALA A 15 1.31 0.42 -6.86
CA ALA A 15 0.85 1.22 -7.98
C ALA A 15 0.22 0.36 -9.08
N GLU A 16 0.88 -0.73 -9.45
CA GLU A 16 0.37 -1.72 -10.41
C GLU A 16 -0.96 -2.32 -9.97
N ILE A 17 -1.06 -2.74 -8.70
CA ILE A 17 -2.29 -3.33 -8.13
C ILE A 17 -3.43 -2.31 -8.11
N ALA A 18 -3.15 -1.09 -7.65
CA ALA A 18 -4.14 -0.02 -7.54
C ALA A 18 -4.47 0.65 -8.88
N GLN A 19 -3.71 0.36 -9.94
CA GLN A 19 -3.78 1.01 -11.26
C GLN A 19 -3.68 2.54 -11.17
N VAL A 20 -2.76 3.03 -10.33
CA VAL A 20 -2.46 4.47 -10.16
C VAL A 20 -0.95 4.69 -10.19
N PRO A 21 -0.46 5.91 -10.47
CA PRO A 21 0.98 6.19 -10.39
C PRO A 21 1.55 5.96 -8.97
N SER A 22 2.81 5.54 -8.86
CA SER A 22 3.48 5.33 -7.56
C SER A 22 3.61 6.60 -6.73
N THR A 23 3.64 7.78 -7.36
CA THR A 23 3.53 9.09 -6.67
C THR A 23 2.21 9.25 -5.93
N ARG A 24 1.11 8.66 -6.44
CA ARG A 24 -0.18 8.68 -5.75
C ARG A 24 -0.19 7.73 -4.56
N ILE A 25 0.44 6.56 -4.69
CA ILE A 25 0.64 5.65 -3.56
C ILE A 25 1.46 6.35 -2.45
N LEU A 26 2.52 7.07 -2.82
CA LEU A 26 3.31 7.86 -1.89
C LEU A 26 2.48 8.99 -1.23
N ALA A 27 1.60 9.65 -1.98
CA ALA A 27 0.70 10.64 -1.39
C ALA A 27 -0.26 9.99 -0.38
N TRP A 28 -0.79 8.79 -0.68
CA TRP A 28 -1.64 8.07 0.26
C TRP A 28 -0.95 7.75 1.59
N THR A 29 0.36 7.45 1.59
CA THR A 29 1.09 7.23 2.86
C THR A 29 1.22 8.50 3.69
N GLN A 30 1.17 9.68 3.07
CA GLN A 30 1.09 10.97 3.77
C GLN A 30 -0.34 11.30 4.22
N GLU A 31 -1.36 10.79 3.51
CA GLU A 31 -2.78 10.91 3.84
C GLU A 31 -3.24 9.92 4.91
N GLY A 32 -2.45 8.89 5.25
CA GLY A 32 -2.71 7.95 6.34
C GLY A 32 -2.63 6.47 6.00
N LEU A 33 -2.32 6.08 4.75
CA LEU A 33 -2.14 4.67 4.36
C LEU A 33 -0.99 4.04 5.18
N PRO A 34 -1.24 2.97 5.94
CA PRO A 34 -0.21 2.32 6.75
C PRO A 34 0.93 1.76 5.89
N TYR A 35 2.16 2.02 6.31
CA TYR A 35 3.37 1.54 5.64
C TYR A 35 4.50 1.28 6.64
N LEU A 36 5.45 0.46 6.21
CA LEU A 36 6.73 0.26 6.88
C LEU A 36 7.84 1.00 6.13
N ARG A 37 8.70 1.69 6.88
CA ARG A 37 9.94 2.24 6.35
C ARG A 37 11.08 1.29 6.70
N ILE A 38 11.73 0.74 5.68
CA ILE A 38 12.90 -0.14 5.81
C ILE A 38 14.06 0.55 5.10
N HIS A 39 15.00 1.11 5.87
CA HIS A 39 16.07 1.96 5.35
C HIS A 39 15.47 3.12 4.53
N ASP A 40 15.85 3.25 3.26
CA ASP A 40 15.35 4.27 2.33
C ASP A 40 14.14 3.80 1.50
N SER A 41 13.56 2.63 1.82
CA SER A 41 12.44 2.05 1.08
C SER A 41 11.13 2.06 1.88
N ILE A 42 10.05 2.42 1.20
CA ILE A 42 8.68 2.25 1.70
C ILE A 42 8.16 0.88 1.28
N ARG A 43 7.49 0.21 2.23
CA ARG A 43 6.82 -1.08 2.05
C ARG A 43 5.38 -0.96 2.54
N ILE A 44 4.44 -1.41 1.74
CA ILE A 44 3.01 -1.35 2.04
C ILE A 44 2.51 -2.78 2.16
N GLU A 45 1.93 -3.13 3.29
CA GLU A 45 1.28 -4.42 3.43
C GLU A 45 0.09 -4.51 2.48
N ARG A 46 -0.03 -5.63 1.76
CA ARG A 46 -1.08 -5.82 0.74
C ARG A 46 -2.49 -5.63 1.30
N GLU A 47 -2.74 -6.09 2.53
CA GLU A 47 -4.05 -5.94 3.18
C GLU A 47 -4.41 -4.47 3.41
N ASN A 48 -3.49 -3.69 4.00
CA ASN A 48 -3.67 -2.25 4.21
C ASN A 48 -3.94 -1.50 2.88
N LEU A 49 -3.28 -1.91 1.79
CA LEU A 49 -3.57 -1.34 0.47
C LEU A 49 -5.01 -1.64 0.02
N PHE A 50 -5.49 -2.87 0.18
CA PHE A 50 -6.85 -3.23 -0.21
C PHE A 50 -7.92 -2.54 0.64
N GLU A 51 -7.71 -2.47 1.95
CA GLU A 51 -8.60 -1.74 2.86
C GLU A 51 -8.70 -0.27 2.46
N TRP A 52 -7.55 0.37 2.21
CA TRP A 52 -7.50 1.76 1.75
C TRP A 52 -8.24 1.98 0.42
N LEU A 53 -8.07 1.08 -0.55
CA LEU A 53 -8.80 1.13 -1.82
C LEU A 53 -10.31 0.99 -1.63
N ALA A 54 -10.74 0.15 -0.69
CA ALA A 54 -12.16 0.00 -0.35
C ALA A 54 -12.72 1.28 0.28
N GLU A 55 -11.98 1.93 1.19
CA GLU A 55 -12.37 3.21 1.78
C GLU A 55 -12.51 4.33 0.75
N ILE A 56 -11.55 4.44 -0.18
CA ILE A 56 -11.61 5.45 -1.26
C ILE A 56 -12.88 5.28 -2.08
N ARG A 57 -13.26 4.03 -2.40
CA ARG A 57 -14.48 3.74 -3.17
C ARG A 57 -15.75 4.05 -2.38
N ALA A 58 -15.77 3.82 -1.07
CA ALA A 58 -16.93 4.09 -0.22
C ALA A 58 -17.18 5.58 0.03
N LYS A 59 -16.15 6.43 -0.13
CA LYS A 59 -16.25 7.91 0.00
C LYS A 59 -16.71 8.61 -1.30
N ARG A 60 -16.89 7.87 -2.39
CA ARG A 60 -17.42 8.35 -3.68
C ARG A 60 -18.89 7.98 -3.83
#